data_AF-O95131-F1
#
_entry.id   AF-O95131-F1
#
_cell.length_a   1.000
_cell.length_b   1.000
_cell.length_c   1.000
_cell.angle_alpha   90.00
_cell.angle_beta   90.00
_cell.angle_gamma   90.00
#
_symmetry.space_group_name_H-M   'P 1'
#
loop_
_entity.id
_entity.type
_entity.pdbx_description
1 polymer ?
#
loop_
_entity_poly.entity_id
_entity_poly.type
_entity_poly.pdbx_seq_one_letter_code
_entity_poly.pdbx_strand_id
1 'polypeptide(L)' 'SSAQRRQMAQQNPKMHNSEISKRLGAQWKLLDEDKKRPYIDEAKRLRAQHMKEH' A
#
# COMPACT_ATOMS: atom_id res chain seq x y z
N SER A 1 -0.53 2.70 0.74
CA SER A 1 0.23 2.57 -0.53
C SER A 1 0.95 3.85 -0.99
N SER A 2 0.39 5.06 -0.93
CA SER A 2 1.11 6.31 -1.31
C SER A 2 2.04 6.85 -0.21
N ALA A 3 1.63 6.79 1.06
CA ALA A 3 2.42 7.29 2.20
C ALA A 3 3.72 6.51 2.44
N GLN A 4 3.66 5.16 2.51
CA GLN A 4 4.85 4.32 2.63
C GLN A 4 5.82 4.47 1.44
N ARG A 5 5.31 4.67 0.22
CA ARG A 5 6.15 4.95 -0.95
C ARG A 5 6.91 6.27 -0.79
N ARG A 6 6.22 7.32 -0.36
CA ARG A 6 6.85 8.63 -0.07
C ARG A 6 7.90 8.55 1.04
N GLN A 7 7.67 7.75 2.07
CA GLN A 7 8.59 7.59 3.18
C GLN A 7 9.86 6.82 2.75
N MET A 8 9.71 5.76 1.96
CA MET A 8 10.87 5.02 1.42
C MET A 8 11.65 5.82 0.39
N ALA A 9 10.98 6.63 -0.45
CA ALA A 9 11.66 7.52 -1.39
C ALA A 9 12.46 8.62 -0.67
N GLN A 10 11.96 9.14 0.47
CA GLN A 10 12.73 10.09 1.30
C GLN A 10 13.92 9.43 2.01
N GLN A 11 13.77 8.19 2.48
CA GLN A 11 14.84 7.45 3.14
C GLN A 11 15.89 6.88 2.17
N ASN A 12 15.51 6.66 0.91
CA ASN A 12 16.38 6.18 -0.16
C ASN A 12 16.12 6.97 -1.45
N PRO A 13 16.61 8.22 -1.55
CA PRO A 13 16.31 9.12 -2.68
C PRO A 13 16.83 8.63 -4.04
N LYS A 14 17.69 7.62 -4.08
CA LYS A 14 18.14 6.95 -5.32
C LYS A 14 17.24 5.78 -5.74
N MET A 15 16.31 5.35 -4.89
CA MET A 15 15.46 4.19 -5.16
C MET A 15 14.27 4.60 -6.02
N HIS A 16 14.16 4.01 -7.21
CA HIS A 16 13.03 4.26 -8.10
C HIS A 16 11.71 3.74 -7.50
N ASN A 17 10.62 4.47 -7.74
CA ASN A 17 9.29 4.17 -7.19
C ASN A 17 8.74 2.80 -7.67
N SER A 18 9.18 2.35 -8.84
CA SER A 18 8.94 0.99 -9.37
C SER A 18 9.58 -0.08 -8.49
N GLU A 19 10.79 0.17 -7.98
CA GLU A 19 11.52 -0.74 -7.10
C GLU A 19 10.89 -0.80 -5.71
N ILE A 20 10.47 0.36 -5.18
CA ILE A 20 9.70 0.45 -3.93
C ILE A 20 8.40 -0.34 -4.06
N SER A 21 7.71 -0.21 -5.20
CA SER A 21 6.45 -0.93 -5.45
C SER A 21 6.67 -2.44 -5.56
N LYS A 22 7.74 -2.91 -6.24
CA LYS A 22 8.13 -4.33 -6.26
C LYS A 22 8.38 -4.86 -4.83
N ARG A 23 9.16 -4.13 -4.03
CA ARG A 23 9.53 -4.55 -2.68
C ARG A 23 8.33 -4.58 -1.73
N LEU A 24 7.46 -3.56 -1.80
CA LEU A 24 6.19 -3.53 -1.08
C LEU A 24 5.27 -4.67 -1.50
N GLY A 25 5.21 -5.00 -2.80
CA GLY A 25 4.42 -6.13 -3.29
C GLY A 25 4.93 -7.48 -2.78
N ALA A 26 6.24 -7.66 -2.70
CA ALA A 26 6.85 -8.86 -2.12
C ALA A 26 6.58 -8.96 -0.62
N GLN A 27 6.80 -7.87 0.13
CA GLN A 27 6.47 -7.82 1.57
C GLN A 27 4.99 -8.07 1.81
N TRP A 28 4.12 -7.49 0.99
CA TRP A 28 2.69 -7.74 1.07
C TRP A 28 2.37 -9.22 0.94
N LYS A 29 2.96 -9.93 -0.03
CA LYS A 29 2.73 -11.38 -0.16
C LYS A 29 3.14 -12.15 1.10
N LEU A 30 4.23 -11.74 1.74
CA LEU A 30 4.78 -12.35 2.94
C LEU A 30 4.06 -11.97 4.25
N LEU A 31 3.18 -10.97 4.25
CA LEU A 31 2.39 -10.62 5.44
C LEU A 31 1.34 -11.70 5.73
N ASP A 32 1.13 -11.99 7.01
CA ASP A 32 0.00 -12.79 7.48
C ASP A 32 -1.35 -12.14 7.16
N GLU A 33 -2.38 -12.96 7.03
CA GLU A 33 -3.73 -12.50 6.72
C GLU A 33 -4.24 -11.49 7.76
N ASP A 34 -3.96 -11.69 9.05
CA ASP A 34 -4.34 -10.77 10.12
C ASP A 34 -3.70 -9.39 9.97
N LYS A 35 -2.48 -9.33 9.45
CA LYS A 35 -1.77 -8.06 9.19
C LYS A 35 -2.23 -7.41 7.89
N LYS A 36 -2.70 -8.18 6.92
CA LYS A 36 -3.29 -7.69 5.66
C LYS A 36 -4.70 -7.14 5.88
N ARG A 37 -5.47 -7.78 6.76
CA ARG A 37 -6.89 -7.52 7.02
C ARG A 37 -7.25 -6.05 7.21
N PRO A 38 -6.60 -5.26 8.08
CA PRO A 38 -6.94 -3.84 8.24
C PRO A 38 -6.77 -3.03 6.95
N TYR A 39 -5.76 -3.34 6.12
CA TYR A 39 -5.57 -2.64 4.84
C TYR A 39 -6.59 -3.06 3.78
N ILE A 40 -7.02 -4.32 3.79
CA ILE A 40 -8.05 -4.84 2.88
C ILE A 40 -9.41 -4.23 3.24
N ASP A 41 -9.74 -4.20 4.53
CA ASP A 41 -11.01 -3.64 5.01
C ASP A 41 -11.08 -2.14 4.77
N GLU A 42 -10.00 -1.40 4.99
CA GLU A 42 -9.94 0.02 4.65
C GLU A 42 -10.06 0.25 3.13
N ALA A 43 -9.45 -0.60 2.30
CA ALA A 43 -9.61 -0.52 0.85
C ALA A 43 -11.06 -0.80 0.39
N LYS A 44 -11.75 -1.75 1.03
CA LYS A 44 -13.18 -2.01 0.80
C LYS A 44 -14.03 -0.81 1.23
N ARG A 45 -13.74 -0.22 2.39
CA ARG A 45 -14.43 0.99 2.90
C ARG A 45 -14.30 2.15 1.93
N LEU A 46 -13.08 2.43 1.47
CA LEU A 46 -12.82 3.50 0.49
C LEU A 46 -13.52 3.25 -0.84
N ARG A 47 -13.56 2.01 -1.32
CA ARG A 47 -14.33 1.64 -2.52
C ARG A 47 -15.82 1.88 -2.34
N ALA A 48 -16.37 1.44 -1.22
CA ALA A 48 -17.79 1.62 -0.93
C ALA A 48 -18.16 3.11 -0.82
N GLN A 49 -17.28 3.93 -0.24
CA GLN A 49 -17.45 5.38 -0.21
C GLN A 49 -17.45 5.98 -1.61
N HIS A 50 -16.48 5.62 -2.46
CA HIS A 50 -16.38 6.14 -3.82
C HIS A 50 -17.59 5.75 -4.69
N MET A 51 -18.13 4.54 -4.50
CA MET A 51 -19.37 4.08 -5.16
C MET A 51 -20.64 4.75 -4.64
N LYS A 52 -20.57 5.46 -3.50
CA LYS A 52 -21.68 6.22 -2.92
C LYS A 52 -21.65 7.70 -3.31
N GLU A 53 -20.46 8.20 -3.64
CA GLU A 53 -20.21 9.58 -4.09
C GLU A 53 -20.35 9.74 -5.63
N HIS A 54 -20.62 8.65 -6.36
CA HIS A 54 -20.91 8.60 -7.79
C HIS A 54 -22.23 7.87 -8.06
#